data_AF-A0A972VIV1-F1
#
_entry.id   AF-A0A972VIV1-F1
#
_cell.length_a   1.000
_cell.length_b   1.000
_cell.length_c   1.000
_cell.angle_alpha   90.00
_cell.angle_beta   90.00
_cell.angle_gamma   90.00
#
_symmetry.space_group_name_H-M   'P 1'
#
loop_
_entity.id
_entity.type
_entity.pdbx_description
1 polymer ?
#
loop_
_entity_poly.entity_id
_entity_poly.type
_entity_poly.pdbx_seq_one_letter_code
_entity_poly.pdbx_strand_id
1 'polypeptide(L)'
;MNRKSISILVLLLLVFVIAIPAIASDTDSPTILCGKCGEVKGSDNCCNADAERHDCGAIKGSPGCCKIAEDGKDLTLCDHCGQVKGSDQCCAEGAEICDHCGKAKGSPGCCLKVEKENDSHNDHDDDDDDDDDHDHDKM
;
A
#
# COMPACT_ATOMS: atom_id res chain seq x y z
N MET A 1 28.15 11.83 -47.57
CA MET A 1 27.82 10.96 -46.41
C MET A 1 28.58 9.66 -46.54
N ASN A 2 29.56 9.43 -45.66
CA ASN A 2 30.45 8.28 -45.71
C ASN A 2 29.77 7.06 -45.09
N ARG A 3 29.65 5.97 -45.86
CA ARG A 3 29.02 4.70 -45.43
C ARG A 3 29.60 4.14 -44.12
N LYS A 4 30.85 4.49 -43.81
CA LYS A 4 31.56 4.14 -42.56
C LYS A 4 31.04 4.87 -41.33
N SER A 5 30.59 6.13 -41.47
CA SER A 5 30.07 6.95 -40.37
C SER A 5 28.67 6.52 -39.94
N ILE A 6 27.87 5.97 -40.87
CA ILE A 6 26.53 5.45 -40.57
C ILE A 6 26.63 4.17 -39.75
N SER A 7 27.59 3.30 -40.07
CA SER A 7 27.75 2.01 -39.39
C SER A 7 28.22 2.15 -37.94
N ILE A 8 29.07 3.14 -37.63
CA ILE A 8 29.52 3.44 -36.26
C ILE A 8 28.39 4.04 -35.42
N LEU A 9 27.55 4.89 -36.03
CA LEU A 9 26.44 5.54 -35.34
C LEU A 9 25.32 4.56 -35.00
N VAL A 10 25.06 3.58 -35.89
CA VAL A 10 24.12 2.47 -35.65
C VAL A 10 24.65 1.51 -34.57
N LEU A 11 25.95 1.21 -34.56
CA LEU A 11 26.57 0.38 -33.53
C LEU A 11 26.55 1.06 -32.15
N LEU A 12 26.82 2.36 -32.07
CA LEU A 12 26.74 3.12 -30.81
C LEU A 12 25.32 3.22 -30.25
N LEU A 13 24.32 3.38 -31.13
CA LEU A 13 22.91 3.36 -30.72
C LEU A 13 22.49 1.98 -30.19
N LEU A 14 22.94 0.89 -30.81
CA LEU A 14 22.60 -0.46 -30.36
C LEU A 14 23.19 -0.81 -28.99
N VAL A 15 24.39 -0.32 -28.64
CA VAL A 15 25.00 -0.58 -27.32
C VAL A 15 24.27 0.15 -26.19
N PHE A 16 23.67 1.32 -26.46
CA PHE A 16 22.97 2.11 -25.44
C PHE A 16 21.63 1.49 -24.99
N VAL A 17 20.99 0.65 -25.81
CA VAL A 17 19.68 0.06 -25.47
C VAL A 17 19.81 -1.16 -24.54
N ILE A 18 20.96 -1.87 -24.55
CA ILE A 18 21.14 -3.14 -23.83
C ILE A 18 21.57 -2.94 -22.37
N ALA A 19 21.91 -1.72 -21.97
CA ALA A 19 22.40 -1.39 -20.63
C ALA A 19 21.41 -0.59 -19.77
N ILE A 20 20.11 -0.58 -20.13
CA ILE A 20 19.08 0.00 -19.26
C ILE A 20 18.62 -1.13 -18.33
N PRO A 21 19.02 -1.16 -17.04
CA PRO A 21 18.38 -2.05 -16.09
C PRO A 21 16.90 -1.69 -16.05
N ALA A 22 16.04 -2.69 -16.18
CA ALA A 22 14.62 -2.56 -15.95
C ALA A 22 14.43 -1.97 -14.54
N ILE A 23 14.17 -0.67 -14.45
CA ILE A 23 13.73 -0.04 -13.22
C ILE A 23 12.27 -0.42 -13.01
N ALA A 24 12.05 -1.61 -12.44
CA ALA A 24 10.78 -1.94 -11.80
C ALA A 24 10.59 -0.95 -10.66
N SER A 25 9.91 0.16 -10.96
CA SER A 25 9.47 1.13 -9.98
C SER A 25 8.06 0.73 -9.62
N ASP A 26 7.94 -0.27 -8.74
CA ASP A 26 6.70 -0.52 -8.03
C ASP A 26 6.48 0.67 -7.10
N THR A 27 5.96 1.77 -7.66
CA THR A 27 5.60 2.96 -6.91
C THR A 27 4.25 2.70 -6.26
N ASP A 28 4.26 1.87 -5.24
CA ASP A 28 3.20 1.90 -4.24
C ASP A 28 3.11 3.33 -3.72
N SER A 29 1.97 3.97 -4.00
CA SER A 29 1.75 5.34 -3.53
C SER A 29 1.67 5.31 -2.01
N PRO A 30 2.45 6.14 -1.29
CA PRO A 30 2.50 6.07 0.16
C PRO A 30 1.13 6.42 0.74
N THR A 31 0.74 5.74 1.82
CA THR A 31 -0.52 6.06 2.51
C THR A 31 -0.38 7.42 3.20
N ILE A 32 -1.25 8.37 2.85
CA ILE A 32 -1.26 9.71 3.43
C ILE A 32 -2.51 9.89 4.29
N LEU A 33 -2.34 10.28 5.56
CA LEU A 33 -3.44 10.72 6.41
C LEU A 33 -3.62 12.24 6.28
N CYS A 34 -4.86 12.68 6.16
CA CYS A 34 -5.19 14.09 6.10
C CYS A 34 -4.93 14.74 7.46
N GLY A 35 -4.07 15.76 7.48
CA GLY A 35 -3.71 16.48 8.71
C GLY A 35 -4.88 17.24 9.36
N LYS A 36 -6.00 17.40 8.66
CA LYS A 36 -7.17 18.17 9.15
C LYS A 36 -8.26 17.31 9.77
N CYS A 37 -8.41 16.07 9.33
CA CYS A 37 -9.48 15.20 9.78
C CYS A 37 -8.99 13.83 10.26
N GLY A 38 -7.71 13.50 10.04
CA GLY A 38 -7.10 12.24 10.46
C GLY A 38 -7.54 11.02 9.65
N GLU A 39 -8.33 11.18 8.60
CA GLU A 39 -8.71 10.09 7.67
C GLU A 39 -7.69 9.91 6.55
N VAL A 40 -7.74 8.77 5.86
CA VAL A 40 -6.93 8.55 4.65
C VAL A 40 -7.27 9.62 3.62
N LYS A 41 -6.27 10.37 3.16
CA LYS A 41 -6.46 11.49 2.24
C LYS A 41 -7.00 10.99 0.91
N GLY A 42 -8.12 11.57 0.47
CA GLY A 42 -8.77 11.19 -0.79
C GLY A 42 -9.74 10.00 -0.66
N SER A 43 -9.87 9.39 0.52
CA SER A 43 -10.98 8.46 0.79
C SER A 43 -12.32 9.19 0.83
N ASP A 44 -13.42 8.46 0.66
CA ASP A 44 -14.79 9.00 0.75
C ASP A 44 -15.10 9.64 2.11
N ASN A 45 -14.44 9.18 3.18
CA ASN A 45 -14.58 9.74 4.52
C ASN A 45 -13.64 10.92 4.80
N CYS A 46 -12.71 11.22 3.89
CA CYS A 46 -11.76 12.32 4.06
C CYS A 46 -12.49 13.65 4.13
N CYS A 47 -12.37 14.32 5.28
CA CYS A 47 -13.04 15.61 5.56
C CYS A 47 -14.57 15.55 5.43
N ASN A 48 -15.17 14.38 5.69
CA ASN A 48 -16.61 14.25 5.79
C ASN A 48 -17.14 15.26 6.83
N ALA A 49 -18.08 16.11 6.40
CA ALA A 49 -18.64 17.20 7.22
C ALA A 49 -19.61 16.68 8.29
N ASP A 50 -20.23 15.54 8.04
CA ASP A 50 -21.25 14.93 8.91
C ASP A 50 -20.64 13.95 9.93
N ALA A 51 -19.34 13.66 9.83
CA ALA A 51 -18.66 12.72 10.71
C ALA A 51 -18.47 13.29 12.12
N GLU A 52 -18.67 12.44 13.14
CA GLU A 52 -18.40 12.80 14.55
C GLU A 52 -16.90 13.11 14.71
N ARG A 53 -16.59 14.23 15.36
CA ARG A 53 -15.22 14.66 15.64
C ARG A 53 -14.89 14.50 17.12
N HIS A 54 -13.64 14.14 17.39
CA HIS A 54 -13.09 14.24 18.73
C HIS A 54 -12.64 15.68 19.02
N ASP A 55 -12.42 16.02 20.29
CA ASP A 55 -11.95 17.35 20.72
C ASP A 55 -10.60 17.77 20.11
N CYS A 56 -9.83 16.80 19.60
CA CYS A 56 -8.58 17.04 18.88
C CYS A 56 -8.79 17.42 17.41
N GLY A 57 -10.03 17.59 16.97
CA GLY A 57 -10.41 18.04 15.62
C GLY A 57 -10.49 16.93 14.56
N ALA A 58 -9.87 15.77 14.80
CA ALA A 58 -9.95 14.62 13.92
C ALA A 58 -11.32 13.92 13.98
N ILE A 59 -11.66 13.18 12.93
CA ILE A 59 -12.81 12.28 12.90
C ILE A 59 -12.60 11.18 13.94
N LYS A 60 -13.63 10.89 14.73
CA LYS A 60 -13.55 9.91 15.81
C LYS A 60 -13.33 8.51 15.25
N GLY A 61 -12.33 7.82 15.78
CA GLY A 61 -11.96 6.48 15.30
C GLY A 61 -11.16 6.48 14.00
N SER A 62 -10.89 7.64 13.41
CA SER A 62 -10.03 7.73 12.24
C SER A 62 -8.60 7.28 12.57
N PRO A 63 -7.81 6.85 11.57
CA PRO A 63 -6.44 6.37 11.80
C PRO A 63 -5.52 7.40 12.47
N GLY A 64 -5.74 8.68 12.14
CA GLY A 64 -5.07 9.83 12.71
C GLY A 64 -5.76 10.43 13.94
N CYS A 65 -6.81 9.80 14.49
CA CYS A 65 -7.56 10.37 15.62
C CYS A 65 -6.63 10.67 16.80
N CYS A 66 -6.49 11.96 17.11
CA CYS A 66 -5.58 12.53 18.11
C CYS A 66 -4.10 12.15 17.93
N LYS A 67 -3.72 11.83 16.69
CA LYS A 67 -2.34 11.59 16.25
C LYS A 67 -1.92 12.56 15.12
N ILE A 68 -2.81 13.45 14.69
CA ILE A 68 -2.51 14.53 13.73
C ILE A 68 -1.80 15.69 14.44
N ALA A 69 -0.94 16.41 13.71
CA ALA A 69 -0.28 17.61 14.20
C ALA A 69 -1.24 18.81 14.21
N GLU A 70 -1.05 19.73 15.16
CA GLU A 70 -1.88 20.94 15.29
C GLU A 70 -1.75 21.91 14.10
N ASP A 71 -0.66 21.82 13.34
CA ASP A 71 -0.42 22.63 12.15
C ASP A 71 -1.16 22.14 10.90
N GLY A 72 -1.93 21.04 11.03
CA GLY A 72 -2.78 20.51 9.98
C GLY A 72 -2.03 19.89 8.80
N LYS A 73 -0.73 19.60 8.96
CA LYS A 73 0.07 18.94 7.93
C LYS A 73 -0.34 17.48 7.78
N ASP A 74 -0.40 17.05 6.53
CA ASP A 74 -0.66 15.65 6.21
C ASP A 74 0.48 14.75 6.70
N LEU A 75 0.12 13.53 7.09
CA LEU A 75 1.05 12.57 7.65
C LEU A 75 1.26 11.44 6.64
N THR A 76 2.47 11.34 6.12
CA THR A 76 2.87 10.21 5.29
C THR A 76 3.21 9.03 6.19
N LEU A 77 2.54 7.90 6.01
CA LEU A 77 2.85 6.68 6.77
C LEU A 77 3.99 5.92 6.10
N CYS A 78 4.76 5.21 6.93
CA CYS A 78 5.72 4.23 6.49
C CYS A 78 4.97 2.95 6.11
N ASP A 79 5.15 2.49 4.89
CA ASP A 79 4.45 1.29 4.39
C ASP A 79 4.86 0.03 5.16
N HIS A 80 6.09 -0.02 5.68
CA HIS A 80 6.61 -1.16 6.44
C HIS A 80 6.02 -1.25 7.86
N CYS A 81 6.08 -0.16 8.64
CA CYS A 81 5.72 -0.22 10.07
C CYS A 81 4.40 0.48 10.42
N GLY A 82 3.80 1.23 9.49
CA GLY A 82 2.55 1.98 9.73
C GLY A 82 2.69 3.26 10.56
N GLN A 83 3.90 3.58 11.05
CA GLN A 83 4.16 4.83 11.77
C GLN A 83 4.37 6.00 10.80
N VAL A 84 4.34 7.23 11.31
CA VAL A 84 4.64 8.43 10.51
C VAL A 84 6.08 8.35 9.99
N LYS A 85 6.26 8.44 8.67
CA LYS A 85 7.57 8.29 8.02
C LYS A 85 8.53 9.37 8.51
N GLY A 86 9.69 8.95 8.99
CA GLY A 86 10.73 9.85 9.51
C GLY A 86 10.51 10.34 10.94
N SER A 87 9.49 9.85 11.65
CA SER A 87 9.41 10.06 13.11
C SER A 87 10.41 9.17 13.85
N ASP A 88 10.70 9.50 15.11
CA ASP A 88 11.55 8.66 15.98
C ASP A 88 10.95 7.26 16.22
N GLN A 89 9.64 7.11 16.02
CA GLN A 89 8.93 5.83 16.15
C GLN A 89 8.91 5.03 14.84
N CYS A 90 9.30 5.64 13.72
CA CYS A 90 9.32 5.00 12.42
C CYS A 90 10.35 3.86 12.40
N CYS A 91 9.88 2.63 12.29
CA CYS A 91 10.72 1.43 12.32
C CYS A 91 11.60 1.34 13.58
N ALA A 92 11.15 1.92 14.70
CA ALA A 92 11.85 1.80 15.97
C ALA A 92 11.96 0.33 16.39
N GLU A 93 13.15 -0.06 16.85
CA GLU A 93 13.39 -1.41 17.36
C GLU A 93 12.54 -1.67 18.61
N GLY A 94 12.07 -2.91 18.77
CA GLY A 94 11.29 -3.32 19.93
C GLY A 94 9.83 -2.85 19.93
N ALA A 95 9.34 -2.22 18.86
CA ALA A 95 7.91 -1.96 18.70
C ALA A 95 7.12 -3.28 18.69
N GLU A 96 6.05 -3.36 19.49
CA GLU A 96 5.12 -4.49 19.39
C GLU A 96 4.52 -4.55 17.99
N ILE A 97 4.59 -5.73 17.37
CA ILE A 97 4.01 -5.96 16.05
C ILE A 97 2.57 -6.45 16.21
N CYS A 98 1.69 -5.97 15.34
CA CYS A 98 0.31 -6.41 15.30
C CYS A 98 0.22 -7.76 14.58
N ASP A 99 -0.25 -8.79 15.28
CA ASP A 99 -0.39 -10.15 14.74
C ASP A 99 -1.36 -10.24 13.54
N HIS A 100 -2.26 -9.26 13.37
CA HIS A 100 -3.25 -9.24 12.29
C HIS A 100 -2.74 -8.65 10.98
N CYS A 101 -1.82 -7.68 11.02
CA CYS A 101 -1.41 -6.92 9.83
C CYS A 101 0.10 -6.74 9.67
N GLY A 102 0.90 -7.21 10.63
CA GLY A 102 2.37 -7.14 10.58
C GLY A 102 2.97 -5.74 10.80
N LYS A 103 2.14 -4.69 10.96
CA LYS A 103 2.60 -3.32 11.26
C LYS A 103 2.74 -3.09 12.78
N ALA A 104 3.39 -2.00 13.18
CA ALA A 104 3.53 -1.66 14.59
C ALA A 104 2.14 -1.46 15.23
N LYS A 105 1.88 -2.16 16.34
CA LYS A 105 0.60 -2.15 17.04
C LYS A 105 0.27 -0.76 17.54
N GLY A 106 -0.97 -0.32 17.29
CA GLY A 106 -1.42 1.03 17.67
C GLY A 106 -0.82 2.16 16.83
N SER A 107 0.04 1.87 15.85
CA SER A 107 0.46 2.86 14.86
C SER A 107 -0.75 3.42 14.09
N PRO A 108 -0.67 4.64 13.51
CA PRO A 108 -1.72 5.16 12.64
C PRO A 108 -2.05 4.22 11.47
N GLY A 109 -1.07 3.46 10.99
CA GLY A 109 -1.24 2.47 9.92
C GLY A 109 -1.67 1.08 10.37
N CYS A 110 -1.85 0.82 11.67
CA CYS A 110 -2.19 -0.51 12.18
C CYS A 110 -3.57 -0.93 11.65
N CYS A 111 -3.62 -2.08 10.96
CA CYS A 111 -4.83 -2.62 10.34
C CYS A 111 -5.49 -1.69 9.31
N LEU A 112 -4.79 -0.68 8.80
CA LEU A 112 -5.25 0.09 7.65
C LEU A 112 -5.13 -0.77 6.39
N LYS A 113 -6.28 -1.21 5.88
CA LYS A 113 -6.41 -1.74 4.53
C LYS A 113 -6.61 -0.55 3.60
N VAL A 114 -5.54 -0.10 2.95
CA VAL A 114 -5.72 0.68 1.71
C VAL A 114 -6.06 -0.37 0.67
N GLU A 115 -7.31 -0.40 0.22
CA GLU A 115 -7.71 -1.22 -0.91
C GLU A 115 -6.87 -0.75 -2.10
N LYS A 116 -5.78 -1.47 -2.37
CA LYS A 116 -5.13 -1.39 -3.67
C LYS A 116 -6.10 -2.08 -4.61
N GLU A 117 -6.61 -1.38 -5.62
CA GLU A 117 -7.33 -2.03 -6.70
C GLU A 117 -6.41 -3.10 -7.31
N ASN A 118 -6.68 -4.35 -6.94
CA ASN A 118 -6.46 -5.59 -7.67
C ASN A 118 -5.01 -5.95 -8.03
N ASP A 119 -4.30 -6.60 -7.10
CA ASP A 119 -3.45 -7.72 -7.50
C ASP A 119 -4.29 -9.00 -7.38
N SER A 120 -4.72 -9.51 -8.53
CA SER A 120 -5.27 -10.86 -8.69
C SER A 120 -4.33 -11.88 -8.07
N HIS A 121 -4.61 -12.31 -6.84
CA HIS A 121 -4.33 -13.69 -6.49
C HIS A 121 -5.30 -14.53 -7.33
N ASN A 122 -4.78 -15.15 -8.38
CA ASN A 122 -5.36 -16.36 -8.94
C ASN A 122 -5.25 -17.42 -7.84
N ASP A 123 -6.26 -17.48 -6.97
CA ASP A 123 -6.54 -18.71 -6.25
C ASP A 123 -6.94 -19.72 -7.34
N HIS A 124 -6.02 -20.66 -7.60
CA HIS A 124 -6.26 -21.80 -8.47
C HIS A 124 -7.26 -22.67 -7.72
N ASP A 125 -8.51 -22.65 -8.15
CA ASP A 125 -9.50 -23.67 -7.79
C ASP A 125 -8.99 -24.99 -8.36
N ASP A 126 -8.24 -25.75 -7.57
CA ASP A 126 -8.05 -27.18 -7.78
C ASP A 126 -9.39 -27.84 -7.44
N ASP A 127 -10.31 -27.84 -8.42
CA ASP A 127 -11.45 -28.73 -8.48
C ASP A 127 -10.91 -30.16 -8.66
N ASP A 128 -10.55 -30.81 -7.55
CA ASP A 128 -10.31 -32.25 -7.53
C ASP A 128 -11.66 -32.96 -7.70
N ASP A 129 -11.85 -33.52 -8.90
CA ASP A 129 -12.86 -34.49 -9.29
C ASP A 129 -12.86 -35.71 -8.34
N ASP A 130 -13.76 -35.73 -7.35
CA ASP A 130 -14.11 -36.98 -6.64
C ASP A 130 -15.47 -37.50 -7.17
N ASP A 131 -15.36 -38.27 -8.25
CA ASP A 131 -16.36 -39.24 -8.71
C ASP A 131 -16.56 -40.32 -7.62
N ASP A 132 -17.50 -40.10 -6.69
CA ASP A 132 -17.99 -41.17 -5.80
C ASP A 132 -19.42 -41.58 -6.18
N ASP A 133 -19.48 -42.56 -7.08
CA ASP A 133 -20.60 -43.46 -7.29
C ASP A 133 -21.05 -44.08 -5.94
N HIS A 134 -22.20 -43.65 -5.41
CA HIS A 134 -22.90 -44.41 -4.38
C HIS A 134 -24.32 -44.79 -4.81
N ASP A 135 -24.36 -45.94 -5.47
CA ASP A 135 -25.50 -46.86 -5.44
C ASP A 135 -26.03 -47.00 -4.01
N HIS A 136 -27.30 -46.65 -3.79
CA HIS A 136 -28.11 -47.30 -2.77
C HIS A 136 -29.56 -47.47 -3.24
N ASP A 137 -29.72 -48.57 -3.96
CA ASP A 137 -30.93 -49.37 -4.01
C ASP A 137 -31.34 -49.79 -2.58
N LYS A 138 -32.57 -49.43 -2.14
CA LYS A 138 -33.45 -50.35 -1.38
C LYS A 138 -34.82 -49.76 -1.02
N MET A 139 -35.82 -50.54 -1.47
CA MET A 139 -37.16 -50.80 -0.91
C MET A 139 -38.30 -49.86 -1.30
#